data_AF-A0A930Q9W3-F1
#
_entry.id   AF-A0A930Q9W3-F1
#
_cell.length_a   1.000
_cell.length_b   1.000
_cell.length_c   1.000
_cell.angle_alpha   90.00
_cell.angle_beta   90.00
_cell.angle_gamma   90.00
#
_symmetry.space_group_name_H-M   'P 1'
#
loop_
_entity.id
_entity.type
_entity.pdbx_description
1 polymer ?
#
loop_
_entity_poly.entity_id
_entity_poly.type
_entity_poly.pdbx_seq_one_letter_code
_entity_poly.pdbx_strand_id
1 'polypeptide(L)'
;MNDYRLTVAGLGPGDAGLITRETWTQIEQAEQIVLRTRIHPSASALDDVQIAYETYDPLYEEMGDFDALYAAIVADLCARVRTGPVLYLVPGSPHVAERTVQLLRPAAEREGIQLDILFGMSFLDPLFAAAGIDPVNGLSILDALNEEQISAAPTQDRIITQIYSRAIASDVKLLLMEHCDDAQEVLYLHHLSLPEQDVRRMPLYALDRQEDVDHLTSIFVPYMPTFWENP
;
A
#
# COMPACT_ATOMS: atom_id res chain seq x y z
N MET A 1 16.06 -9.51 30.83
CA MET A 1 15.32 -8.50 30.05
C MET A 1 14.19 -9.25 29.39
N ASN A 2 12.94 -8.81 29.52
CA ASN A 2 11.88 -9.38 28.67
C ASN A 2 12.18 -8.95 27.24
N ASP A 3 12.32 -9.92 26.35
CA ASP A 3 12.55 -9.66 24.94
C ASP A 3 11.17 -9.50 24.29
N TYR A 4 10.65 -8.27 24.31
CA TYR A 4 9.37 -7.96 23.67
C TYR A 4 9.55 -8.05 22.16
N ARG A 5 8.80 -8.93 21.50
CA ARG A 5 8.99 -9.21 20.08
C ARG A 5 7.75 -8.87 19.27
N LEU A 6 7.94 -8.03 18.25
CA LEU A 6 6.95 -7.70 17.23
C LEU A 6 7.48 -8.14 15.88
N THR A 7 6.77 -9.04 15.21
CA THR A 7 7.06 -9.39 13.82
C THR A 7 6.00 -8.76 12.93
N VAL A 8 6.41 -8.04 11.89
CA VAL A 8 5.52 -7.50 10.87
C VAL A 8 5.73 -8.24 9.56
N ALA A 9 4.65 -8.72 8.95
CA ALA A 9 4.71 -9.48 7.69
C ALA A 9 3.57 -9.08 6.73
N GLY A 10 3.78 -9.35 5.45
CA GLY A 10 2.89 -8.91 4.38
C GLY A 10 1.97 -10.01 3.87
N LEU A 11 0.70 -9.70 3.64
CA LEU A 11 -0.29 -10.60 3.05
C LEU A 11 -0.23 -10.68 1.51
N GLY A 12 0.71 -9.97 0.89
CA GLY A 12 0.80 -9.87 -0.57
C GLY A 12 -0.23 -8.89 -1.15
N PRO A 13 -0.23 -8.67 -2.48
CA PRO A 13 -1.03 -7.62 -3.12
C PRO A 13 -2.50 -7.98 -3.37
N GLY A 14 -2.94 -9.20 -3.05
CA GLY A 14 -4.31 -9.64 -3.30
C GLY A 14 -4.49 -11.13 -3.08
N ASP A 15 -4.07 -11.95 -4.04
CA ASP A 15 -4.16 -13.42 -3.98
C ASP A 15 -3.28 -14.00 -2.85
N ALA A 16 -3.85 -14.91 -2.06
CA ALA A 16 -3.16 -15.59 -0.96
C ALA A 16 -1.95 -16.42 -1.42
N GLY A 17 -1.92 -16.88 -2.67
CA GLY A 17 -0.77 -17.55 -3.28
C GLY A 17 0.47 -16.67 -3.40
N LEU A 18 0.33 -15.35 -3.22
CA LEU A 18 1.43 -14.39 -3.20
C LEU A 18 1.92 -14.07 -1.79
N ILE A 19 1.35 -14.69 -0.74
CA ILE A 19 1.94 -14.68 0.60
C ILE A 19 3.26 -15.45 0.54
N THR A 20 4.33 -14.88 1.08
CA THR A 20 5.63 -15.56 1.10
C THR A 20 5.57 -16.79 2.01
N ARG A 21 6.28 -17.86 1.62
CA ARG A 21 6.38 -19.07 2.45
C ARG A 21 6.87 -18.77 3.87
N GLU A 22 7.77 -17.81 4.01
CA GLU A 22 8.26 -17.34 5.32
C GLU A 22 7.13 -16.72 6.14
N THR A 23 6.34 -15.82 5.56
CA THR A 23 5.18 -15.22 6.23
C THR A 23 4.17 -16.28 6.65
N TRP A 24 3.80 -17.20 5.75
CA TRP A 24 2.87 -18.28 6.07
C TRP A 24 3.38 -19.17 7.22
N THR A 25 4.68 -19.47 7.23
CA THR A 25 5.30 -20.23 8.33
C THR A 25 5.18 -19.50 9.67
N GLN A 26 5.30 -18.17 9.69
CA GLN A 26 5.08 -17.38 10.91
C GLN A 26 3.60 -17.39 11.32
N ILE A 27 2.68 -17.29 10.36
CA ILE A 27 1.23 -17.32 10.61
C ILE A 27 0.85 -18.64 11.31
N GLU A 28 1.37 -19.78 10.85
CA GLU A 28 1.08 -21.09 11.45
C GLU A 28 1.64 -21.27 12.87
N GLN A 29 2.65 -20.49 13.26
CA GLN A 29 3.36 -20.62 14.53
C GLN A 29 2.98 -19.54 15.55
N ALA A 30 2.32 -18.47 15.12
CA ALA A 30 2.00 -17.34 15.96
C ALA A 30 0.82 -17.63 16.90
N GLU A 31 1.00 -17.31 18.17
CA GLU A 31 -0.08 -17.39 19.17
C GLU A 31 -0.98 -16.15 19.15
N GLN A 32 -0.41 -15.01 18.76
CA GLN A 32 -1.11 -13.74 18.67
C GLN A 32 -0.90 -13.10 17.30
N ILE A 33 -1.99 -13.06 16.52
CA ILE A 33 -2.01 -12.50 15.18
C ILE A 33 -2.96 -11.31 15.17
N VAL A 34 -2.51 -10.19 14.63
CA VAL A 34 -3.32 -8.99 14.44
C VAL A 34 -3.20 -8.54 12.99
N LEU A 35 -4.33 -8.38 12.30
CA LEU A 35 -4.36 -7.84 10.94
C LEU A 35 -4.63 -6.34 10.99
N ARG A 36 -3.98 -5.58 10.10
CA ARG A 36 -4.36 -4.19 9.86
C ARG A 36 -5.83 -4.08 9.46
N THR A 37 -6.29 -5.02 8.63
CA THR A 37 -7.68 -5.10 8.18
C THR A 37 -8.01 -6.51 7.72
N ARG A 38 -9.24 -6.98 7.98
CA ARG A 38 -9.79 -8.24 7.46
C ARG A 38 -10.32 -8.12 6.03
N ILE A 39 -10.52 -6.90 5.54
CA ILE A 39 -11.05 -6.64 4.20
C ILE A 39 -10.12 -7.16 3.11
N HIS A 40 -8.83 -7.36 3.44
CA HIS A 40 -7.84 -7.89 2.50
C HIS A 40 -8.22 -9.30 2.00
N PRO A 41 -8.20 -9.57 0.68
CA PRO A 41 -8.63 -10.87 0.13
C PRO A 41 -7.90 -12.08 0.73
N SER A 42 -6.58 -11.96 0.92
CA SER A 42 -5.77 -13.02 1.56
C SER A 42 -6.20 -13.38 2.98
N ALA A 43 -7.00 -12.55 3.68
CA ALA A 43 -7.48 -12.90 5.02
C ALA A 43 -8.36 -14.15 5.01
N SER A 44 -9.06 -14.42 3.89
CA SER A 44 -9.86 -15.64 3.70
C SER A 44 -9.02 -16.92 3.81
N ALA A 45 -7.75 -16.89 3.37
CA ALA A 45 -6.87 -18.05 3.47
C ALA A 45 -6.57 -18.44 4.93
N LEU A 46 -6.54 -17.47 5.85
CA LEU A 46 -6.40 -17.76 7.29
C LEU A 46 -7.69 -18.36 7.85
N ASP A 47 -8.85 -17.88 7.38
CA ASP A 47 -10.16 -18.38 7.78
C ASP A 47 -10.37 -19.83 7.34
N ASP A 48 -9.96 -20.18 6.11
CA ASP A 48 -10.08 -21.52 5.53
C ASP A 48 -9.34 -22.59 6.35
N VAL A 49 -8.22 -22.21 6.97
CA VAL A 49 -7.43 -23.09 7.86
C VAL A 49 -7.71 -22.84 9.35
N GLN A 50 -8.73 -22.03 9.67
CA GLN A 50 -9.21 -21.75 11.02
C GLN A 50 -8.17 -21.10 11.94
N ILE A 51 -7.27 -20.27 11.38
CA ILE A 51 -6.31 -19.50 12.16
C ILE A 51 -7.03 -18.30 12.79
N ALA A 52 -6.94 -18.19 14.11
CA ALA A 52 -7.54 -17.09 14.86
C ALA A 52 -6.68 -15.82 14.77
N TYR A 53 -7.33 -14.68 14.59
CA TYR A 53 -6.68 -13.38 14.58
C TYR A 53 -7.62 -12.26 15.04
N GLU A 54 -7.02 -11.16 15.49
CA GLU A 54 -7.71 -9.90 15.75
C GLU A 54 -7.48 -8.91 14.60
N THR A 55 -8.26 -7.84 14.54
CA THR A 55 -8.25 -6.88 13.43
C THR A 55 -8.38 -5.46 13.95
N TYR A 56 -7.73 -4.50 13.28
CA TYR A 56 -7.94 -3.07 13.57
C TYR A 56 -9.12 -2.43 12.85
N ASP A 57 -9.94 -3.20 12.11
CA ASP A 57 -11.13 -2.70 11.41
C ASP A 57 -12.04 -1.81 12.29
N PRO A 58 -12.32 -2.14 13.57
CA PRO A 58 -13.15 -1.27 14.43
C PRO A 58 -12.57 0.14 14.63
N LEU A 59 -11.24 0.29 14.64
CA LEU A 59 -10.62 1.60 14.81
C LEU A 59 -10.85 2.52 13.60
N TYR A 60 -11.04 1.96 12.40
CA TYR A 60 -11.37 2.75 11.20
C TYR A 60 -12.77 3.39 11.30
N GLU A 61 -13.68 2.80 12.06
CA GLU A 61 -15.03 3.35 12.28
C GLU A 61 -15.04 4.42 13.38
N GLU A 62 -14.15 4.29 14.38
CA GLU A 62 -14.09 5.17 15.54
C GLU A 62 -13.27 6.44 15.31
N MET A 63 -12.27 6.38 14.42
CA MET A 63 -11.29 7.44 14.24
C MET A 63 -11.60 8.30 13.00
N GLY A 64 -11.66 9.62 13.19
CA GLY A 64 -11.95 10.58 12.11
C GLY A 64 -10.72 11.00 11.28
N ASP A 65 -9.52 10.50 11.61
CA ASP A 65 -8.26 10.89 10.99
C ASP A 65 -7.29 9.69 10.91
N PHE A 66 -6.61 9.55 9.77
CA PHE A 66 -5.71 8.43 9.50
C PHE A 66 -4.43 8.48 10.35
N ASP A 67 -3.87 9.66 10.61
CA ASP A 67 -2.67 9.76 11.44
C ASP A 67 -2.98 9.34 12.88
N ALA A 68 -4.12 9.77 13.42
CA ALA A 68 -4.60 9.35 14.72
C ALA A 68 -4.88 7.83 14.79
N LEU A 69 -5.48 7.26 13.74
CA LEU A 69 -5.71 5.82 13.61
C LEU A 69 -4.38 5.04 13.64
N TYR A 70 -3.41 5.40 12.80
CA TYR A 70 -2.12 4.70 12.74
C TYR A 70 -1.32 4.84 14.03
N ALA A 71 -1.40 5.98 14.71
CA ALA A 71 -0.80 6.17 16.03
C ALA A 71 -1.44 5.25 17.09
N ALA A 72 -2.76 5.08 17.06
CA ALA A 72 -3.47 4.18 17.96
C ALA A 72 -3.08 2.71 17.74
N ILE A 73 -2.99 2.28 16.46
CA ILE A 73 -2.52 0.94 16.09
C ILE A 73 -1.10 0.68 16.66
N VAL A 74 -0.19 1.63 16.45
CA VAL A 74 1.20 1.53 16.95
C VAL A 74 1.24 1.41 18.47
N ALA A 75 0.48 2.23 19.19
CA ALA A 75 0.42 2.21 20.65
C ALA A 75 -0.12 0.88 21.18
N ASP A 76 -1.16 0.34 20.55
CA ASP A 76 -1.75 -0.94 20.92
C ASP A 76 -0.79 -2.11 20.65
N LEU A 77 -0.10 -2.13 19.50
CA LEU A 77 0.94 -3.14 19.22
C LEU A 77 2.07 -3.10 20.26
N CYS A 78 2.56 -1.91 20.64
CA CYS A 78 3.56 -1.75 21.70
C CYS A 78 3.06 -2.22 23.09
N ALA A 79 1.76 -2.16 23.35
CA ALA A 79 1.17 -2.68 24.58
C ALA A 79 1.06 -4.21 24.53
N ARG A 80 0.56 -4.76 23.42
CA ARG A 80 0.35 -6.20 23.19
C ARG A 80 1.62 -7.03 23.30
N VAL A 81 2.75 -6.54 22.80
CA VAL A 81 4.01 -7.28 22.90
C VAL A 81 4.47 -7.54 24.34
N ARG A 82 3.88 -6.84 25.32
CA ARG A 82 4.17 -7.02 26.75
C ARG A 82 3.50 -8.26 27.32
N THR A 83 2.47 -8.79 26.65
CA THR A 83 1.78 -10.02 27.05
C THR A 83 2.27 -11.27 26.30
N GLY A 84 2.92 -11.09 25.16
CA GLY A 84 3.52 -12.17 24.36
C GLY A 84 4.01 -11.68 22.99
N PRO A 85 4.72 -12.52 22.21
CA PRO A 85 5.11 -12.17 20.85
C PRO A 85 3.91 -11.89 19.95
N VAL A 86 3.99 -10.86 19.12
CA VAL A 86 2.90 -10.46 18.22
C VAL A 86 3.33 -10.59 16.76
N LEU A 87 2.50 -11.23 15.94
CA LEU A 87 2.57 -11.17 14.49
C LEU A 87 1.54 -10.16 13.97
N TYR A 88 2.02 -9.04 13.43
CA TYR A 88 1.20 -8.03 12.79
C TYR A 88 1.22 -8.20 11.27
N LEU A 89 0.05 -8.39 10.66
CA LEU A 89 -0.11 -8.65 9.24
C LEU A 89 -0.69 -7.42 8.53
N VAL A 90 0.00 -6.98 7.48
CA VAL A 90 -0.39 -5.81 6.68
C VAL A 90 -0.68 -6.21 5.22
N PRO A 91 -1.60 -5.49 4.53
CA PRO A 91 -1.75 -5.59 3.08
C PRO A 91 -0.45 -5.35 2.32
N GLY A 92 -0.19 -6.11 1.26
CA GLY A 92 0.99 -5.93 0.43
C GLY A 92 2.29 -6.25 1.15
N SER A 93 3.28 -5.38 0.98
CA SER A 93 4.61 -5.50 1.57
C SER A 93 4.75 -4.53 2.74
N PRO A 94 5.26 -4.96 3.91
CA PRO A 94 5.55 -4.06 5.04
C PRO A 94 6.54 -2.94 4.70
N HIS A 95 7.28 -3.07 3.60
CA HIS A 95 8.32 -2.13 3.18
C HIS A 95 7.82 -1.07 2.19
N VAL A 96 6.59 -1.20 1.67
CA VAL A 96 6.08 -0.35 0.60
C VAL A 96 4.78 0.31 1.04
N ALA A 97 4.79 1.64 1.13
CA ALA A 97 3.62 2.48 1.43
C ALA A 97 2.83 2.09 2.71
N GLU A 98 3.46 1.42 3.68
CA GLU A 98 2.82 1.02 4.93
C GLU A 98 3.17 1.99 6.08
N ARG A 99 2.24 2.89 6.40
CA ARG A 99 2.43 3.96 7.39
C ARG A 99 2.63 3.43 8.80
N THR A 100 1.91 2.38 9.20
CA THR A 100 2.04 1.80 10.54
C THR A 100 3.45 1.27 10.79
N VAL A 101 4.09 0.66 9.79
CA VAL A 101 5.48 0.17 9.88
C VAL A 101 6.48 1.32 10.00
N GLN A 102 6.26 2.43 9.30
CA GLN A 102 7.11 3.62 9.42
C GLN A 102 7.09 4.19 10.84
N LEU A 103 5.92 4.21 11.49
CA LEU A 103 5.73 4.70 12.86
C LEU A 103 6.22 3.70 13.91
N LEU A 104 6.10 2.39 13.64
CA LEU A 104 6.56 1.32 14.53
C LEU A 104 8.08 1.34 14.72
N ARG A 105 8.87 1.64 13.69
CA ARG A 105 10.34 1.66 13.77
C ARG A 105 10.88 2.54 14.92
N PRO A 106 10.59 3.85 14.96
CA PRO A 106 11.04 4.70 16.05
C PRO A 106 10.33 4.38 17.38
N ALA A 107 9.11 3.85 17.38
CA ALA A 107 8.42 3.45 18.60
C ALA A 107 9.08 2.23 19.27
N ALA A 108 9.38 1.20 18.48
CA ALA A 108 10.04 -0.01 18.93
C ALA A 108 11.43 0.28 19.50
N GLU A 109 12.22 1.12 18.84
CA GLU A 109 13.53 1.55 19.34
C GLU A 109 13.42 2.23 20.72
N ARG A 110 12.46 3.15 20.87
CA ARG A 110 12.24 3.89 22.12
C ARG A 110 11.77 3.01 23.27
N GLU A 111 11.01 1.96 22.97
CA GLU A 111 10.42 1.04 23.95
C GLU A 111 11.24 -0.23 24.18
N GLY A 112 12.35 -0.41 23.45
CA GLY A 112 13.19 -1.60 23.55
C GLY A 112 12.50 -2.87 23.05
N ILE A 113 11.69 -2.75 22.00
CA ILE A 113 10.99 -3.85 21.34
C ILE A 113 11.87 -4.37 20.19
N GLN A 114 12.09 -5.67 20.13
CA GLN A 114 12.68 -6.32 18.95
C GLN A 114 11.64 -6.32 17.83
N LEU A 115 11.85 -5.46 16.84
CA LEU A 115 11.01 -5.33 15.65
C LEU A 115 11.64 -6.08 14.47
N ASP A 116 11.05 -7.22 14.12
CA ASP A 116 11.41 -7.98 12.92
C ASP A 116 10.41 -7.63 11.81
N ILE A 117 10.89 -7.20 10.64
CA ILE A 117 10.02 -6.89 9.50
C ILE A 117 10.41 -7.81 8.35
N LEU A 118 9.48 -8.67 7.96
CA LEU A 118 9.68 -9.67 6.92
C LEU A 118 9.44 -9.09 5.54
N PHE A 119 10.15 -9.65 4.56
CA PHE A 119 9.91 -9.33 3.16
C PHE A 119 8.57 -9.91 2.69
N GLY A 120 7.83 -9.11 1.93
CA GLY A 120 6.57 -9.48 1.31
C GLY A 120 6.45 -8.87 -0.07
N MET A 121 5.61 -9.47 -0.92
CA MET A 121 5.32 -8.96 -2.25
C MET A 121 4.44 -7.70 -2.14
N SER A 122 4.82 -6.64 -2.84
CA SER A 122 4.05 -5.39 -2.91
C SER A 122 3.14 -5.37 -4.13
N PHE A 123 2.31 -4.34 -4.26
CA PHE A 123 1.53 -4.10 -5.47
C PHE A 123 2.37 -3.60 -6.66
N LEU A 124 3.65 -3.28 -6.46
CA LEU A 124 4.51 -2.70 -7.50
C LEU A 124 4.81 -3.69 -8.63
N ASP A 125 5.10 -4.95 -8.34
CA ASP A 125 5.38 -5.92 -9.41
C ASP A 125 4.16 -6.16 -10.32
N PRO A 126 2.94 -6.37 -9.78
CA PRO A 126 1.72 -6.38 -10.59
C PRO A 126 1.49 -5.08 -11.36
N LEU A 127 1.82 -3.93 -10.76
CA LEU A 127 1.70 -2.64 -11.41
C LEU A 127 2.62 -2.54 -12.63
N PHE A 128 3.90 -2.88 -12.48
CA PHE A 128 4.85 -2.85 -13.58
C PHE A 128 4.41 -3.75 -14.73
N ALA A 129 3.93 -4.96 -14.40
CA ALA A 129 3.39 -5.89 -15.38
C ALA A 129 2.13 -5.34 -16.09
N ALA A 130 1.20 -4.75 -15.34
CA ALA A 130 -0.04 -4.17 -15.87
C ALA A 130 0.22 -2.93 -16.75
N ALA A 131 1.20 -2.11 -16.37
CA ALA A 131 1.61 -0.93 -17.13
C ALA A 131 2.54 -1.24 -18.31
N GLY A 132 3.10 -2.46 -18.37
CA GLY A 132 4.07 -2.85 -19.39
C GLY A 132 5.41 -2.12 -19.28
N ILE A 133 5.82 -1.76 -18.05
CA ILE A 133 7.03 -0.95 -17.82
C ILE A 133 8.13 -1.74 -17.10
N ASP A 134 9.38 -1.39 -17.40
CA ASP A 134 10.55 -1.82 -16.64
C ASP A 134 11.06 -0.63 -15.79
N PRO A 135 11.03 -0.73 -14.45
CA PRO A 135 11.48 0.36 -13.57
C PRO A 135 12.96 0.72 -13.74
N VAL A 136 13.78 -0.13 -14.37
CA VAL A 136 15.20 0.15 -14.68
C VAL A 136 15.37 1.36 -15.59
N ASN A 137 14.36 1.70 -16.40
CA ASN A 137 14.41 2.83 -17.33
C ASN A 137 14.28 4.22 -16.68
N GLY A 138 14.12 4.26 -15.35
CA GLY A 138 13.94 5.49 -14.60
C GLY A 138 12.47 5.68 -14.23
N LEU A 139 12.19 5.64 -12.92
CA LEU A 139 10.85 5.68 -12.38
C LEU A 139 10.85 6.35 -11.01
N SER A 140 9.87 7.24 -10.79
CA SER A 140 9.54 7.78 -9.47
C SER A 140 8.23 7.17 -8.95
N ILE A 141 8.21 6.71 -7.71
CA ILE A 141 6.99 6.26 -7.03
C ILE A 141 6.65 7.30 -5.97
N LEU A 142 5.50 7.94 -6.13
CA LEU A 142 5.08 9.11 -5.36
C LEU A 142 3.77 8.81 -4.62
N ASP A 143 3.60 9.47 -3.48
CA ASP A 143 2.34 9.50 -2.72
C ASP A 143 1.49 10.68 -3.23
N ALA A 144 0.21 10.45 -3.55
CA ALA A 144 -0.72 11.48 -3.99
C ALA A 144 -0.88 12.64 -2.98
N LEU A 145 -0.59 12.41 -1.71
CA LEU A 145 -0.65 13.43 -0.66
C LEU A 145 0.61 14.31 -0.60
N ASN A 146 1.66 13.98 -1.35
CA ASN A 146 2.89 14.76 -1.40
C ASN A 146 2.86 15.76 -2.57
N GLU A 147 2.11 16.84 -2.41
CA GLU A 147 1.88 17.86 -3.44
C GLU A 147 3.18 18.44 -4.02
N GLU A 148 4.20 18.64 -3.18
CA GLU A 148 5.51 19.18 -3.59
C GLU A 148 6.20 18.25 -4.61
N GLN A 149 6.18 16.93 -4.37
CA GLN A 149 6.80 15.98 -5.29
C GLN A 149 6.02 15.81 -6.59
N ILE A 150 4.69 15.95 -6.53
CA ILE A 150 3.83 15.81 -7.72
C ILE A 150 3.98 17.03 -8.63
N SER A 151 3.95 18.23 -8.06
CA SER A 151 4.13 19.51 -8.79
C SER A 151 5.55 19.71 -9.31
N ALA A 152 6.56 19.04 -8.73
CA ALA A 152 7.92 19.14 -9.25
C ALA A 152 7.99 18.74 -10.74
N ALA A 153 8.88 19.38 -11.50
CA ALA A 153 9.10 19.04 -12.91
C ALA A 153 9.50 17.56 -13.09
N PRO A 154 8.84 16.80 -13.98
CA PRO A 154 9.18 15.41 -14.21
C PRO A 154 10.53 15.29 -14.92
N THR A 155 11.30 14.29 -14.51
CA THR A 155 12.58 13.92 -15.11
C THR A 155 12.60 12.47 -15.61
N GLN A 156 11.57 11.70 -15.27
CA GLN A 156 11.38 10.28 -15.56
C GLN A 156 9.91 9.91 -15.35
N ASP A 157 9.53 8.70 -15.71
CA ASP A 157 8.17 8.20 -15.54
C ASP A 157 7.74 8.22 -14.06
N ARG A 158 6.45 8.36 -13.81
CA ARG A 158 5.90 8.47 -12.45
C ARG A 158 4.79 7.47 -12.21
N ILE A 159 4.83 6.81 -11.07
CA ILE A 159 3.66 6.17 -10.45
C ILE A 159 3.22 7.07 -9.30
N ILE A 160 1.93 7.41 -9.26
CA ILE A 160 1.32 8.13 -8.15
C ILE A 160 0.31 7.20 -7.50
N THR A 161 0.53 6.93 -6.22
CA THR A 161 -0.21 5.97 -5.38
C THR A 161 -1.18 6.72 -4.47
N GLN A 162 -2.05 6.01 -3.74
CA GLN A 162 -2.97 6.59 -2.75
C GLN A 162 -4.00 7.58 -3.33
N ILE A 163 -4.47 7.35 -4.57
CA ILE A 163 -5.52 8.19 -5.17
C ILE A 163 -6.88 7.67 -4.70
N TYR A 164 -7.19 7.88 -3.42
CA TYR A 164 -8.34 7.20 -2.80
C TYR A 164 -9.67 7.93 -2.91
N SER A 165 -9.68 9.13 -3.50
CA SER A 165 -10.92 9.88 -3.70
C SER A 165 -10.87 10.73 -4.96
N ARG A 166 -12.04 11.11 -5.46
CA ARG A 166 -12.16 12.05 -6.58
C ARG A 166 -11.56 13.42 -6.28
N ALA A 167 -11.57 13.85 -5.01
CA ALA A 167 -10.93 15.11 -4.60
C ALA A 167 -9.42 15.03 -4.83
N ILE A 168 -8.78 13.97 -4.33
CA ILE A 168 -7.34 13.74 -4.53
C ILE A 168 -7.01 13.55 -6.01
N ALA A 169 -7.82 12.81 -6.76
CA ALA A 169 -7.65 12.67 -8.20
C ALA A 169 -7.67 14.04 -8.91
N SER A 170 -8.54 14.96 -8.46
CA SER A 170 -8.60 16.33 -8.98
C SER A 170 -7.36 17.13 -8.62
N ASP A 171 -6.88 17.04 -7.37
CA ASP A 171 -5.69 17.76 -6.91
C ASP A 171 -4.45 17.28 -7.66
N VAL A 172 -4.24 15.96 -7.74
CA VAL A 172 -3.16 15.31 -8.51
C VAL A 172 -3.20 15.76 -9.97
N LYS A 173 -4.38 15.73 -10.60
CA LYS A 173 -4.56 16.19 -11.98
C LYS A 173 -4.11 17.64 -12.15
N LEU A 174 -4.55 18.54 -11.27
CA LEU A 174 -4.21 19.96 -11.37
C LEU A 174 -2.70 20.21 -11.19
N LEU A 175 -2.06 19.53 -10.24
CA LEU A 175 -0.61 19.62 -10.02
C LEU A 175 0.17 19.07 -11.22
N LEU A 176 -0.26 17.96 -11.81
CA LEU A 176 0.38 17.41 -13.00
C LEU A 176 0.25 18.34 -14.21
N MET A 177 -0.87 19.06 -14.35
CA MET A 177 -1.12 20.01 -15.44
C MET A 177 -0.21 21.26 -15.40
N GLU A 178 0.56 21.47 -14.33
CA GLU A 178 1.61 22.49 -14.30
C GLU A 178 2.75 22.19 -15.29
N HIS A 179 2.93 20.91 -15.61
CA HIS A 179 4.03 20.41 -16.45
C HIS A 179 3.60 19.43 -17.56
N CYS A 180 2.39 18.89 -17.49
CA CYS A 180 1.84 17.96 -18.47
C CYS A 180 0.68 18.62 -19.23
N ASP A 181 0.53 18.30 -20.52
CA ASP A 181 -0.64 18.71 -21.30
C ASP A 181 -1.91 18.01 -20.76
N ASP A 182 -3.06 18.68 -20.80
CA ASP A 182 -4.29 18.12 -20.25
C ASP A 182 -4.80 16.90 -21.03
N ALA A 183 -4.47 16.81 -22.32
CA ALA A 183 -4.74 15.67 -23.18
C ALA A 183 -3.65 14.59 -23.12
N GLN A 184 -2.56 14.79 -22.37
CA GLN A 184 -1.56 13.74 -22.16
C GLN A 184 -2.22 12.50 -21.56
N GLU A 185 -1.94 11.35 -22.16
CA GLU A 185 -2.50 10.10 -21.70
C GLU A 185 -1.72 9.52 -20.52
N VAL A 186 -2.47 8.97 -19.57
CA VAL A 186 -2.00 8.29 -18.37
C VAL A 186 -2.63 6.90 -18.30
N LEU A 187 -2.03 5.99 -17.53
CA LEU A 187 -2.71 4.75 -17.14
C LEU A 187 -3.36 4.94 -15.78
N TYR A 188 -4.65 4.69 -15.71
CA TYR A 188 -5.41 4.47 -14.49
C TYR A 188 -5.33 2.98 -14.16
N LEU A 189 -4.84 2.66 -12.97
CA LEU A 189 -4.56 1.31 -12.50
C LEU A 189 -5.39 1.07 -11.23
N HIS A 190 -6.34 0.15 -11.30
CA HIS A 190 -7.31 -0.08 -10.24
C HIS A 190 -7.42 -1.55 -9.91
N HIS A 191 -7.49 -1.84 -8.60
CA HIS A 191 -7.70 -3.20 -8.08
C HIS A 191 -6.69 -4.22 -8.64
N LEU A 192 -5.44 -3.79 -8.83
CA LEU A 192 -4.38 -4.65 -9.35
C LEU A 192 -4.23 -5.92 -8.50
N SER A 193 -4.10 -7.08 -9.15
CA SER A 193 -4.06 -8.41 -8.52
C SER A 193 -5.36 -8.87 -7.87
N LEU A 194 -6.49 -8.19 -8.11
CA LEU A 194 -7.82 -8.61 -7.70
C LEU A 194 -8.66 -9.03 -8.91
N PRO A 195 -9.75 -9.81 -8.72
CA PRO A 195 -10.65 -10.20 -9.80
C PRO A 195 -11.24 -9.00 -10.58
N GLU A 196 -11.46 -7.88 -9.91
CA GLU A 196 -12.01 -6.64 -10.45
C GLU A 196 -10.95 -5.70 -11.06
N GLN A 197 -9.74 -6.20 -11.32
CA GLN A 197 -8.66 -5.41 -11.91
C GLN A 197 -9.10 -4.67 -13.18
N ASP A 198 -8.90 -3.35 -13.20
CA ASP A 198 -9.18 -2.49 -14.34
C ASP A 198 -7.97 -1.60 -14.65
N VAL A 199 -7.54 -1.62 -15.92
CA VAL A 199 -6.39 -0.84 -16.41
C VAL A 199 -6.86 -0.05 -17.62
N ARG A 200 -6.90 1.26 -17.47
CA ARG A 200 -7.47 2.17 -18.48
C ARG A 200 -6.47 3.22 -18.90
N ARG A 201 -6.30 3.37 -20.20
CA ARG A 201 -5.63 4.54 -20.78
C ARG A 201 -6.63 5.68 -20.92
N MET A 202 -6.30 6.85 -20.39
CA MET A 202 -7.19 8.02 -20.46
C MET A 202 -6.39 9.32 -20.49
N PRO A 203 -6.96 10.42 -21.04
CA PRO A 203 -6.34 11.73 -20.93
C PRO A 203 -6.38 12.24 -19.49
N LEU A 204 -5.36 12.99 -19.09
CA LEU A 204 -5.18 13.52 -17.74
C LEU A 204 -6.41 14.30 -17.25
N TYR A 205 -7.06 15.09 -18.11
CA TYR A 205 -8.26 15.84 -17.74
C TYR A 205 -9.45 14.97 -17.27
N ALA A 206 -9.45 13.68 -17.59
CA ALA A 206 -10.54 12.75 -17.25
C ALA A 206 -10.31 12.04 -15.90
N LEU A 207 -9.15 12.22 -15.26
CA LEU A 207 -8.75 11.47 -14.07
C LEU A 207 -9.74 11.60 -12.89
N ASP A 208 -10.23 12.80 -12.60
CA ASP A 208 -11.17 13.07 -11.50
C ASP A 208 -12.64 12.80 -11.83
N ARG A 209 -12.91 12.32 -13.06
CA ARG A 209 -14.23 11.94 -13.55
C ARG A 209 -14.53 10.45 -13.36
N GLN A 210 -13.55 9.67 -12.89
CA GLN A 210 -13.72 8.26 -12.60
C GLN A 210 -14.54 8.09 -11.30
N GLU A 211 -15.61 7.31 -11.36
CA GLU A 211 -16.53 7.10 -10.21
C GLU A 211 -16.07 5.99 -9.27
N ASP A 212 -15.20 5.10 -9.77
CA ASP A 212 -14.64 3.93 -9.11
C ASP A 212 -13.30 4.21 -8.40
N VAL A 213 -12.93 5.47 -8.19
CA VAL A 213 -11.70 5.83 -7.48
C VAL A 213 -11.76 5.38 -6.02
N ASP A 214 -10.74 4.67 -5.56
CA ASP A 214 -10.60 4.21 -4.19
C ASP A 214 -9.13 3.99 -3.75
N HIS A 215 -8.93 3.52 -2.52
CA HIS A 215 -7.62 3.29 -1.91
C HIS A 215 -6.72 2.27 -2.61
N LEU A 216 -7.22 1.54 -3.61
CA LEU A 216 -6.44 0.63 -4.46
C LEU A 216 -6.21 1.20 -5.86
N THR A 217 -6.38 2.51 -6.00
CA THR A 217 -6.17 3.25 -7.25
C THR A 217 -4.80 3.90 -7.28
N SER A 218 -4.09 3.69 -8.38
CA SER A 218 -2.84 4.35 -8.72
C SER A 218 -2.90 4.86 -10.17
N ILE A 219 -2.04 5.80 -10.52
CA ILE A 219 -1.83 6.19 -11.91
C ILE A 219 -0.36 6.05 -12.30
N PHE A 220 -0.15 5.74 -13.57
CA PHE A 220 1.15 5.86 -14.21
C PHE A 220 1.11 7.02 -15.21
N VAL A 221 2.08 7.93 -15.08
CA VAL A 221 2.24 9.11 -15.92
C VAL A 221 3.55 8.96 -16.68
N PRO A 222 3.51 8.73 -18.00
CA PRO A 222 4.71 8.66 -18.81
C PRO A 222 5.38 10.03 -18.89
N TYR A 223 6.71 10.06 -18.85
CA TYR A 223 7.49 11.27 -19.01
C TYR A 223 7.46 11.80 -20.45
N MET A 224 7.51 10.89 -21.42
CA MET A 224 7.59 11.22 -22.84
C MET A 224 6.33 10.75 -23.58
N PRO A 225 5.75 11.57 -24.47
CA PRO A 225 4.61 11.16 -25.30
C PRO A 225 4.89 9.93 -26.18
N THR A 226 6.15 9.71 -26.56
CA THR A 226 6.59 8.56 -27.36
C THR A 226 6.52 7.23 -26.62
N PHE A 227 6.21 7.23 -25.31
CA PHE A 227 5.98 6.00 -24.55
C PHE A 227 4.97 5.08 -25.25
N TRP A 228 3.96 5.66 -25.89
CA TRP A 228 2.90 4.91 -26.56
C TRP A 228 3.25 4.38 -27.95
N GLU A 229 4.41 4.75 -28.49
CA GLU A 229 4.83 4.40 -29.85
C GLU A 229 5.65 3.11 -29.91
N ASN A 230 6.17 2.63 -28.77
CA ASN A 230 6.93 1.38 -28.64
C ASN A 230 6.28 0.47 -27.58
N PRO A 231 5.39 -0.47 -27.98
CA PRO A 231 4.80 -1.44 -27.08
C PRO A 231 5.79 -2.53 -26.65
#